data_AF-A0A9E3IHK6-F1
#
_entry.id   AF-A0A9E3IHK6-F1
#
_cell.length_a   1.000
_cell.length_b   1.000
_cell.length_c   1.000
_cell.angle_alpha   90.00
_cell.angle_beta   90.00
_cell.angle_gamma   90.00
#
_symmetry.space_group_name_H-M   'P 1'
#
loop_
_entity.id
_entity.type
_entity.pdbx_description
1 polymer ?
#
loop_
_entity_poly.entity_id
_entity_poly.type
_entity_poly.pdbx_seq_one_letter_code
_entity_poly.pdbx_strand_id
1 'polypeptide(L)'
;MKGHVMTKTSFLHRTIRAAFALLVVCAAPAVSAAGATRATSAAGATAPPAAAAVPDQYRIGAGDTIHITVYQSPDLSLDAHVNEAGDISYPLLGRVQLGGLTVNGAEARLAQALKKGEIVKDPQITITVINVRANQV
;
A
#
# COMPACT_ATOMS: atom_id res chain seq x y z
N MET A 1 -37.94 -33.19 -0.58
CA MET A 1 -37.27 -32.62 0.61
C MET A 1 -35.97 -33.36 0.84
N LYS A 2 -34.84 -32.74 0.48
CA LYS A 2 -33.48 -32.93 1.02
C LYS A 2 -32.56 -32.04 0.19
N GLY A 3 -32.19 -30.90 0.76
CA GLY A 3 -31.23 -29.99 0.17
C GLY A 3 -29.82 -30.49 0.39
N HIS A 4 -28.94 -30.15 -0.55
CA HIS A 4 -27.63 -29.58 -0.23
C HIS A 4 -27.11 -28.88 -1.48
N VAL A 5 -27.00 -27.56 -1.35
CA VAL A 5 -26.35 -26.66 -2.30
C VAL A 5 -24.90 -26.47 -1.81
N MET A 6 -23.98 -26.39 -2.79
CA MET A 6 -22.65 -25.78 -2.74
C MET A 6 -21.59 -26.32 -1.77
N THR A 7 -20.47 -26.83 -2.31
CA THR A 7 -19.12 -26.26 -2.04
C THR A 7 -18.02 -26.78 -2.99
N LYS A 8 -17.64 -25.93 -3.96
CA LYS A 8 -16.27 -25.41 -4.18
C LYS A 8 -15.08 -26.28 -3.71
N THR A 9 -14.42 -27.06 -4.58
CA THR A 9 -13.00 -27.47 -4.41
C THR A 9 -12.40 -28.07 -5.71
N SER A 10 -11.99 -27.27 -6.69
CA SER A 10 -11.11 -27.74 -7.78
C SER A 10 -9.66 -27.45 -7.44
N PHE A 11 -9.15 -28.23 -6.49
CA PHE A 11 -7.73 -28.32 -6.21
C PHE A 11 -7.00 -28.94 -7.40
N LEU A 12 -5.98 -28.22 -7.86
CA LEU A 12 -4.63 -28.75 -8.07
C LEU A 12 -4.50 -29.89 -9.10
N HIS A 13 -4.39 -29.51 -10.38
CA HIS A 13 -3.86 -30.39 -11.44
C HIS A 13 -2.82 -29.64 -12.29
N ARG A 14 -1.76 -30.36 -12.68
CA ARG A 14 -0.54 -29.99 -13.42
C ARG A 14 0.60 -29.52 -12.50
N THR A 15 1.46 -30.35 -11.91
CA THR A 15 2.09 -31.58 -12.41
C THR A 15 2.49 -31.50 -13.89
N ILE A 16 3.44 -30.62 -14.21
CA ILE A 16 4.30 -30.81 -15.39
C ILE A 16 5.74 -30.75 -14.93
N ARG A 17 6.23 -31.94 -14.57
CA ARG A 17 7.64 -32.32 -14.68
C ARG A 17 8.03 -32.26 -16.15
N ALA A 18 8.94 -31.38 -16.52
CA ALA A 18 9.76 -31.51 -17.72
C ALA A 18 11.09 -30.85 -17.36
N ALA A 19 12.07 -31.67 -16.99
CA ALA A 19 13.12 -32.10 -17.91
C ALA A 19 14.29 -31.10 -17.82
N PHE A 20 15.29 -31.39 -17.01
CA PHE A 20 16.46 -32.20 -17.40
C PHE A 20 17.36 -31.44 -18.39
N ALA A 21 18.48 -30.98 -17.84
CA ALA A 21 19.81 -30.90 -18.45
C ALA A 21 20.00 -30.12 -19.77
N LEU A 22 20.91 -29.13 -19.74
CA LEU A 22 22.14 -29.02 -20.55
C LEU A 22 22.75 -27.61 -20.28
N LEU A 23 23.83 -27.48 -19.52
CA LEU A 23 25.26 -27.45 -19.93
C LEU A 23 25.58 -26.35 -20.97
N VAL A 24 26.60 -25.54 -20.66
CA VAL A 24 27.54 -24.75 -21.52
C VAL A 24 27.77 -23.39 -20.81
N VAL A 25 28.83 -23.14 -20.01
CA VAL A 25 30.29 -23.02 -20.28
C VAL A 25 30.65 -21.90 -21.27
N CYS A 26 31.74 -21.17 -20.96
CA CYS A 26 32.43 -20.10 -21.69
C CYS A 26 31.82 -18.69 -21.56
N ALA A 27 32.57 -17.60 -21.38
CA ALA A 27 33.99 -17.34 -21.16
C ALA A 27 34.14 -15.83 -20.84
N ALA A 28 35.02 -15.49 -19.89
CA ALA A 28 35.71 -14.19 -19.87
C ALA A 28 36.68 -14.14 -21.09
N PRO A 29 37.10 -12.97 -21.65
CA PRO A 29 37.72 -11.81 -21.00
C PRO A 29 37.17 -10.48 -21.63
N ALA A 30 37.62 -9.24 -21.44
CA ALA A 30 38.92 -8.68 -21.12
C ALA A 30 38.76 -7.24 -20.61
N VAL A 31 39.64 -6.89 -19.69
CA VAL A 31 40.02 -5.55 -19.28
C VAL A 31 40.47 -4.70 -20.49
N SER A 32 40.02 -3.45 -20.57
CA SER A 32 40.71 -2.41 -21.32
C SER A 32 40.83 -1.16 -20.48
N ALA A 33 42.08 -0.77 -20.26
CA ALA A 33 42.53 0.37 -19.49
C ALA A 33 42.73 1.60 -20.39
N ALA A 34 42.80 2.75 -19.73
CA ALA A 34 43.43 4.00 -20.15
C ALA A 34 42.65 4.92 -21.11
N GLY A 35 42.30 6.09 -20.57
CA GLY A 35 41.78 7.23 -21.33
C GLY A 35 41.49 8.41 -20.42
N ALA A 36 42.51 8.96 -19.75
CA ALA A 36 42.40 10.20 -19.02
C ALA A 36 42.35 11.38 -19.99
N THR A 37 41.19 12.02 -20.13
CA THR A 37 41.10 13.42 -20.58
C THR A 37 40.04 14.15 -19.77
N ARG A 38 40.49 15.00 -18.83
CA ARG A 38 39.70 16.07 -18.25
C ARG A 38 39.31 17.03 -19.37
N ALA A 39 38.01 17.17 -19.63
CA ALA A 39 37.46 18.33 -20.33
C ALA A 39 36.50 19.04 -19.39
N THR A 40 36.99 20.16 -18.86
CA THR A 40 36.17 21.23 -18.29
C THR A 40 35.27 21.79 -19.38
N SER A 41 33.98 21.92 -19.12
CA SER A 41 33.08 22.84 -19.81
C SER A 41 31.85 23.03 -18.94
N ALA A 42 31.95 24.01 -18.05
CA ALA A 42 30.81 24.58 -17.34
C ALA A 42 29.91 25.29 -18.35
N ALA A 43 28.92 24.57 -18.89
CA ALA A 43 27.76 25.17 -19.53
C ALA A 43 26.64 25.15 -18.50
N GLY A 44 26.42 26.30 -17.86
CA GLY A 44 25.29 26.53 -16.97
C GLY A 44 23.98 26.40 -17.74
N ALA A 45 23.41 25.19 -17.72
CA ALA A 45 22.01 24.99 -18.05
C ALA A 45 21.18 25.54 -16.89
N THR A 46 20.61 26.73 -17.07
CA THR A 46 19.51 27.20 -16.24
C THR A 46 18.32 26.27 -16.47
N ALA A 47 18.23 25.20 -15.68
CA ALA A 47 17.03 24.39 -15.59
C ALA A 47 15.91 25.26 -15.00
N PRO A 48 14.67 25.20 -15.54
CA PRO A 48 13.53 25.87 -14.92
C PRO A 48 13.36 25.34 -13.49
N PRO A 49 12.90 26.19 -12.54
CA PRO A 49 12.67 25.74 -11.17
C PRO A 49 11.68 24.58 -11.23
N ALA A 50 12.14 23.40 -10.82
CA ALA A 50 11.29 22.26 -10.59
C ALA A 50 10.15 22.73 -9.70
N ALA A 51 8.93 22.62 -10.23
CA ALA A 51 7.70 22.98 -9.54
C ALA A 51 7.78 22.45 -8.11
N ALA A 52 7.59 23.35 -7.15
CA ALA A 52 7.57 23.06 -5.73
C ALA A 52 6.78 21.77 -5.49
N ALA A 53 7.47 20.76 -4.95
CA ALA A 53 6.85 19.50 -4.57
C ALA A 53 5.70 19.83 -3.60
N VAL A 54 4.47 19.53 -4.06
CA VAL A 54 3.23 19.67 -3.29
C VAL A 54 3.39 18.86 -1.99
N PRO A 55 2.97 19.42 -0.84
CA PRO A 55 3.62 19.17 0.45
C PRO A 55 3.44 17.76 0.98
N ASP A 56 4.30 17.44 1.95
CA ASP A 56 4.32 16.27 2.82
C ASP A 56 2.89 15.82 3.19
N GLN A 57 2.36 14.88 2.41
CA GLN A 57 1.05 14.30 2.63
C GLN A 57 1.10 13.57 3.97
N TYR A 58 0.32 14.03 4.94
CA TYR A 58 0.28 13.46 6.27
C TYR A 58 0.06 11.94 6.19
N ARG A 59 0.98 11.21 6.82
CA ARG A 59 0.91 9.76 6.95
C ARG A 59 0.43 9.42 8.34
N ILE A 60 -0.54 8.51 8.39
CA ILE A 60 -1.07 8.01 9.65
C ILE A 60 0.02 7.15 10.30
N GLY A 61 0.40 7.50 11.52
CA GLY A 61 1.40 6.79 12.29
C GLY A 61 0.81 6.05 13.49
N ALA A 62 1.64 5.22 14.12
CA ALA A 62 1.29 4.54 15.35
C ALA A 62 1.01 5.53 16.48
N GLY A 63 -0.02 5.26 17.28
CA GLY A 63 -0.44 6.13 18.37
C GLY A 63 -1.36 7.29 17.97
N ASP A 64 -1.64 7.46 16.68
CA ASP A 64 -2.60 8.47 16.22
C ASP A 64 -4.04 8.04 16.55
N THR A 65 -4.89 9.02 16.82
CA THR A 65 -6.34 8.80 16.94
C THR A 65 -7.03 9.42 15.74
N ILE A 66 -7.80 8.60 15.01
CA ILE A 66 -8.51 9.01 13.81
C ILE A 66 -10.02 8.88 14.01
N HIS A 67 -10.77 9.88 13.54
CA HIS A 67 -12.21 9.82 13.35
C HIS A 67 -12.50 9.27 11.96
N ILE A 68 -13.32 8.23 11.90
CA ILE A 68 -13.77 7.65 10.64
C ILE A 68 -15.24 7.99 10.49
N THR A 69 -15.60 8.66 9.40
CA THR A 69 -16.99 8.97 9.06
C THR A 69 -17.38 8.25 7.78
N VAL A 70 -18.51 7.55 7.80
CA VAL A 70 -19.06 6.85 6.63
C VAL A 70 -20.38 7.51 6.24
N TYR A 71 -20.45 8.01 5.02
CA TYR A 71 -21.65 8.67 4.50
C TYR A 71 -22.83 7.71 4.45
N GLN A 72 -24.02 8.16 4.88
CA GLN A 72 -25.24 7.35 5.00
C GLN A 72 -25.14 6.14 5.94
N SER A 73 -24.09 6.05 6.77
CA SER A 73 -23.92 4.96 7.75
C SER A 73 -23.26 5.47 9.03
N PRO A 74 -24.00 6.23 9.87
CA PRO A 74 -23.47 6.76 11.14
C PRO A 74 -23.08 5.65 12.11
N ASP A 75 -23.71 4.47 12.05
CA ASP A 75 -23.36 3.30 12.87
C ASP A 75 -21.94 2.76 12.61
N LEU A 76 -21.38 3.07 11.45
CA LEU A 76 -20.01 2.74 11.06
C LEU A 76 -19.04 3.91 11.29
N SER A 77 -19.56 5.06 11.74
CA SER A 77 -18.74 6.23 12.03
C SER A 77 -18.28 6.20 13.48
N LEU A 78 -16.97 6.15 13.69
CA LEU A 78 -16.40 5.95 15.02
C LEU A 78 -14.96 6.47 15.10
N ASP A 79 -14.50 6.67 16.33
CA ASP A 79 -13.12 6.97 16.64
C ASP A 79 -12.31 5.69 16.79
N ALA A 80 -11.23 5.58 16.04
CA ALA A 80 -10.30 4.46 16.11
C ALA A 80 -8.91 4.93 16.50
N HIS A 81 -8.27 4.19 17.40
CA HIS A 81 -6.88 4.39 17.76
C HIS A 81 -5.97 3.49 16.92
N VAL A 82 -4.90 4.05 16.39
CA VAL A 82 -3.90 3.33 15.60
C VAL A 82 -2.90 2.68 16.54
N ASN A 83 -2.86 1.36 16.56
CA ASN A 83 -1.94 0.61 17.40
C ASN A 83 -0.48 0.75 16.93
N GLU A 84 0.48 0.30 17.74
CA GLU A 84 1.93 0.31 17.44
C GLU A 84 2.27 -0.40 16.12
N ALA A 85 1.51 -1.43 15.76
CA ALA A 85 1.64 -2.14 14.49
C ALA A 85 1.14 -1.33 13.28
N GLY A 86 0.50 -0.18 13.48
CA GLY A 86 -0.16 0.60 12.42
C GLY A 86 -1.53 0.04 12.03
N ASP A 87 -2.18 -0.71 12.91
CA ASP A 87 -3.50 -1.28 12.67
C ASP A 87 -4.56 -0.56 13.50
N ILE A 88 -5.79 -0.50 12.96
CA ILE A 88 -6.98 -0.12 13.71
C ILE A 88 -7.89 -1.32 13.92
N SER A 89 -8.64 -1.31 15.02
CA SER A 89 -9.76 -2.22 15.23
C SER A 89 -11.04 -1.57 14.74
N TYR A 90 -11.69 -2.19 13.75
CA TYR A 90 -12.93 -1.72 13.16
C TYR A 90 -14.03 -2.77 13.30
N PRO A 91 -15.24 -2.41 13.75
CA PRO A 91 -16.35 -3.34 13.86
C PRO A 91 -16.64 -4.04 12.52
N LEU A 92 -17.05 -5.31 12.57
CA LEU A 92 -17.36 -6.16 11.41
C LEU A 92 -16.16 -6.55 10.53
N LEU A 93 -15.14 -5.68 10.41
CA LEU A 93 -13.93 -5.93 9.63
C LEU A 93 -12.77 -6.51 10.45
N GLY A 94 -12.80 -6.33 11.77
CA GLY A 94 -11.72 -6.74 12.66
C GLY A 94 -10.53 -5.80 12.54
N ARG A 95 -9.34 -6.33 12.26
CA ARG A 95 -8.12 -5.54 12.18
C ARG A 95 -7.87 -5.02 10.77
N VAL A 96 -7.68 -3.71 10.62
CA VAL A 96 -7.39 -3.06 9.34
C VAL A 96 -6.10 -2.26 9.44
N GLN A 97 -5.15 -2.57 8.57
CA GLN A 97 -3.85 -1.91 8.53
C GLN A 97 -3.95 -0.56 7.83
N LEU A 98 -3.77 0.55 8.57
CA LEU A 98 -3.82 1.92 8.05
C LEU A 98 -2.50 2.70 8.22
N GLY A 99 -1.59 2.21 9.04
CA GLY A 99 -0.30 2.84 9.33
C GLY A 99 0.59 2.94 8.10
N GLY A 100 1.32 4.05 8.00
CA GLY A 100 2.22 4.36 6.88
C GLY A 100 1.51 4.78 5.59
N LEU A 101 0.19 4.64 5.53
CA LEU A 101 -0.64 5.17 4.45
C LEU A 101 -0.94 6.64 4.68
N THR A 102 -1.18 7.33 3.58
CA THR A 102 -1.74 8.68 3.59
C THR A 102 -3.22 8.58 3.94
N VAL A 103 -3.81 9.68 4.40
CA VAL A 103 -5.24 9.73 4.73
C VAL A 103 -6.10 9.20 3.57
N ASN A 104 -5.83 9.64 2.35
CA ASN A 104 -6.56 9.19 1.17
C ASN A 104 -6.33 7.69 0.83
N GLY A 105 -5.11 7.19 1.04
CA GLY A 105 -4.81 5.76 0.88
C GLY A 105 -5.53 4.90 1.92
N ALA A 106 -5.65 5.40 3.16
CA ALA A 106 -6.39 4.75 4.22
C ALA A 106 -7.91 4.71 3.93
N GLU A 107 -8.48 5.81 3.42
CA GLU A 107 -9.88 5.88 2.98
C GLU A 107 -10.18 4.83 1.90
N ALA A 108 -9.35 4.79 0.85
CA ALA A 108 -9.52 3.84 -0.24
C ALA A 108 -9.41 2.38 0.25
N ARG A 109 -8.48 2.10 1.15
CA ARG A 109 -8.29 0.76 1.72
C ARG A 109 -9.48 0.33 2.58
N LEU A 110 -10.01 1.24 3.40
CA LEU A 110 -11.17 0.96 4.23
C LEU A 110 -12.43 0.78 3.38
N ALA A 111 -12.58 1.58 2.32
CA ALA A 111 -13.68 1.44 1.36
C ALA A 111 -13.67 0.07 0.68
N GLN A 112 -12.49 -0.40 0.27
CA GLN A 112 -12.35 -1.75 -0.29
C GLN A 112 -12.66 -2.84 0.74
N ALA A 113 -12.26 -2.67 2.00
CA ALA A 113 -12.56 -3.64 3.05
C ALA A 113 -14.07 -3.74 3.33
N LEU A 114 -14.77 -2.59 3.42
CA LEU A 114 -16.22 -2.55 3.58
C LEU A 114 -16.98 -3.15 2.39
N LYS A 115 -16.51 -2.89 1.16
CA LYS A 115 -17.06 -3.51 -0.06
C LYS A 115 -16.87 -5.03 -0.04
N LYS A 116 -15.68 -5.51 0.36
CA LYS A 116 -15.37 -6.96 0.44
C LYS A 116 -16.17 -7.69 1.52
N GLY A 117 -16.52 -7.01 2.61
CA GLY A 117 -17.38 -7.56 3.65
C GLY A 117 -18.86 -7.64 3.27
N GLU A 118 -19.25 -7.20 2.06
CA GLU A 118 -20.64 -7.04 1.62
C GLU A 118 -21.48 -6.17 2.58
N ILE A 119 -20.84 -5.28 3.33
CA ILE A 119 -21.48 -4.43 4.35
C ILE A 119 -22.10 -3.20 3.65
N VAL A 120 -21.35 -2.58 2.73
CA VAL A 120 -21.78 -1.37 2.00
C VAL A 120 -21.33 -1.47 0.53
N LYS A 121 -22.24 -1.18 -0.41
CA LYS A 121 -21.95 -1.23 -1.86
C LYS A 121 -21.05 -0.10 -2.33
N ASP A 122 -21.30 1.12 -1.89
CA ASP A 122 -20.49 2.30 -2.20
C ASP A 122 -20.26 3.18 -0.95
N PRO A 123 -19.36 2.75 -0.04
CA PRO A 123 -18.99 3.54 1.12
C PRO A 123 -18.18 4.75 0.69
N GLN A 124 -18.69 5.94 1.00
CA GLN A 124 -17.92 7.19 0.97
C GLN A 124 -17.38 7.43 2.37
N ILE A 125 -16.06 7.45 2.50
CA ILE A 125 -15.36 7.48 3.78
C ILE A 125 -14.54 8.76 3.86
N THR A 126 -14.62 9.42 5.01
CA THR A 126 -13.74 10.53 5.35
C THR A 126 -12.99 10.16 6.62
N ILE A 127 -11.67 10.32 6.59
CA ILE A 127 -10.82 10.09 7.76
C ILE A 127 -10.27 11.44 8.22
N THR A 128 -10.50 11.78 9.49
CA THR A 128 -9.98 12.99 10.13
C THR A 128 -9.06 12.59 11.27
N VAL A 129 -7.84 13.11 11.31
CA VAL A 129 -6.91 12.84 12.42
C VAL A 129 -7.24 13.77 13.58
N ILE A 130 -7.69 13.21 14.71
CA ILE A 130 -8.06 13.98 15.91
C ILE A 130 -6.81 14.29 16.74
N ASN A 131 -5.98 13.28 16.98
CA ASN A 131 -4.78 13.43 17.80
C ASN A 131 -3.58 12.88 17.04
N VAL A 132 -2.63 13.78 16.76
CA VAL A 132 -1.36 13.46 16.13
C VAL A 132 -0.35 13.19 17.24
N ARG A 133 0.10 11.94 17.35
CA ARG A 133 1.18 11.55 18.29
C ARG A 133 2.43 11.15 17.53
N ALA A 134 2.28 10.57 16.34
CA ALA A 134 3.38 9.98 15.60
C ALA A 134 4.40 10.99 15.05
N ASN A 135 3.99 12.24 14.81
CA ASN A 135 4.84 13.26 14.16
C ASN A 135 5.34 14.35 15.13
N GLN A 136 5.25 14.14 16.44
CA GLN A 136 5.68 15.10 17.46
C GLN A 136 6.98 14.61 18.10
N VAL A 137 8.12 14.84 17.42
CA VAL A 137 9.48 14.60 17.93
C VAL A 137 10.35 15.83 17.79
#